data_AF-A0A7V8YFM6-F1
#
_entry.id   AF-A0A7V8YFM6-F1
#
_cell.length_a   1.000
_cell.length_b   1.000
_cell.length_c   1.000
_cell.angle_alpha   90.00
_cell.angle_beta   90.00
_cell.angle_gamma   90.00
#
_symmetry.space_group_name_H-M   'P 1'
#
loop_
_entity.id
_entity.type
_entity.pdbx_description
1 polymer ?
#
loop_
_entity_poly.entity_id
_entity_poly.type
_entity_poly.pdbx_seq_one_letter_code
_entity_poly.pdbx_strand_id
1 'polypeptide(L)'
;MRALLWMSGWAGLIGCGSKDDEAPSDDDGDTDVAVAPDTDADADTDSDTDADTDADTDDTDDTDVVPPALVSFTFRATGFESLEGLTLHGGATDPTVPVFLAHESAVIVGGVAELVFGQILTTGHGVVVDLYVDLDSDGVCDAPPIDEAWRVKLDPVYADTLVPFPYALGNEPRGCNSF
;
A
#
# COMPACT_ATOMS: atom_id res chain seq x y z
N MET A 1 -22.55 -19.53 -26.61
CA MET A 1 -23.84 -19.34 -25.89
C MET A 1 -23.96 -20.43 -24.84
N ARG A 2 -23.56 -20.14 -23.60
CA ARG A 2 -23.81 -20.99 -22.42
C ARG A 2 -23.82 -20.10 -21.18
N ALA A 3 -24.65 -20.50 -20.24
CA ALA A 3 -25.53 -19.63 -19.47
C ALA A 3 -24.86 -18.93 -18.29
N LEU A 4 -25.28 -17.68 -18.06
CA LEU A 4 -25.24 -17.03 -16.76
C LEU A 4 -26.00 -17.89 -15.74
N LEU A 5 -25.38 -18.17 -14.59
CA LEU A 5 -26.11 -18.35 -13.35
C LEU A 5 -25.56 -17.37 -12.31
N TRP A 6 -26.39 -16.38 -11.99
CA TRP A 6 -26.33 -15.58 -10.79
C TRP A 6 -26.70 -16.45 -9.58
N MET A 7 -25.96 -16.32 -8.48
CA MET A 7 -26.55 -16.44 -7.14
C MET A 7 -25.97 -15.36 -6.22
N SER A 8 -26.86 -14.44 -5.89
CA SER A 8 -26.76 -13.41 -4.87
C SER A 8 -26.76 -14.05 -3.47
N GLY A 9 -25.81 -13.66 -2.63
CA GLY A 9 -25.73 -14.06 -1.23
C GLY A 9 -25.38 -12.87 -0.35
N TRP A 10 -26.41 -12.10 -0.02
CA TRP A 10 -26.38 -10.96 0.89
C TRP A 10 -26.84 -11.45 2.27
N ALA A 11 -26.01 -11.35 3.31
CA ALA A 11 -26.42 -11.24 4.72
C ALA A 11 -25.18 -11.26 5.64
N GLY A 12 -25.04 -10.26 6.51
CA GLY A 12 -24.08 -10.32 7.61
C GLY A 12 -23.70 -9.00 8.27
N LEU A 13 -24.64 -8.08 8.45
CA LEU A 13 -24.45 -6.88 9.29
C LEU A 13 -24.72 -7.29 10.75
N ILE A 14 -23.65 -7.50 11.52
CA ILE A 14 -23.63 -7.73 12.98
C ILE A 14 -22.43 -6.93 13.49
N GLY A 15 -22.48 -6.00 14.43
CA GLY A 15 -23.54 -5.39 15.20
C GLY A 15 -22.86 -4.24 15.97
N CYS A 16 -23.53 -3.09 16.08
CA CYS A 16 -23.06 -1.99 16.91
C CYS A 16 -23.14 -2.39 18.39
N GLY A 17 -21.98 -2.51 19.04
CA GLY A 17 -21.87 -2.58 20.50
C GLY A 17 -21.68 -1.18 21.06
N SER A 18 -22.77 -0.52 21.43
CA SER A 18 -22.76 0.61 22.36
C SER A 18 -22.67 0.06 23.78
N LYS A 19 -21.62 0.45 24.53
CA LYS A 19 -21.70 0.58 25.98
C LYS A 19 -20.88 1.79 26.42
N ASP A 20 -21.65 2.73 26.93
CA ASP A 20 -21.25 3.86 27.74
C ASP A 20 -20.67 3.33 29.06
N ASP A 21 -19.53 3.88 29.48
CA ASP A 21 -19.12 3.92 30.88
C ASP A 21 -18.30 5.20 31.05
N GLU A 22 -19.02 6.32 31.18
CA GLU A 22 -18.46 7.54 31.75
C GLU A 22 -18.26 7.33 33.25
N ALA A 23 -17.02 7.49 33.70
CA ALA A 23 -16.71 7.73 35.10
C ALA A 23 -16.29 9.21 35.24
N PRO A 24 -16.97 10.01 36.08
CA PRO A 24 -16.44 11.29 36.52
C PRO A 24 -15.43 11.02 37.64
N SER A 25 -14.18 11.45 37.45
CA SER A 25 -13.26 11.63 38.57
C SER A 25 -12.86 13.11 38.63
N ASP A 26 -13.49 13.77 39.59
CA ASP A 26 -13.09 15.03 40.19
C ASP A 26 -11.68 14.87 40.79
N ASP A 27 -10.74 15.78 40.48
CA ASP A 27 -9.86 16.42 41.48
C ASP A 27 -8.89 17.41 40.80
N ASP A 28 -9.26 18.69 40.90
CA ASP A 28 -8.51 19.79 41.50
C ASP A 28 -6.98 19.84 41.31
N GLY A 29 -6.54 20.84 40.56
CA GLY A 29 -5.13 21.19 40.48
C GLY A 29 -4.85 22.47 39.70
N ASP A 30 -5.64 23.53 39.90
CA ASP A 30 -5.27 24.89 39.51
C ASP A 30 -3.94 25.25 40.21
N THR A 31 -2.85 25.02 39.50
CA THR A 31 -1.65 25.82 39.67
C THR A 31 -1.72 26.87 38.58
N ASP A 32 -2.38 27.98 38.93
CA ASP A 32 -2.21 29.27 38.29
C ASP A 32 -0.74 29.65 38.38
N VAL A 33 0.09 29.09 37.50
CA VAL A 33 1.34 29.70 37.12
C VAL A 33 0.92 30.95 36.37
N ALA A 34 1.02 32.09 37.06
CA ALA A 34 0.85 33.40 36.47
C ALA A 34 1.78 33.51 35.25
N VAL A 35 1.22 33.23 34.08
CA VAL A 35 1.76 33.65 32.79
C VAL A 35 1.80 35.17 32.87
N ALA A 36 3.01 35.71 32.90
CA ALA A 36 3.21 37.11 32.67
C ALA A 36 2.57 37.44 31.31
N PRO A 37 1.78 38.50 31.18
CA PRO A 37 1.28 38.90 29.87
C PRO A 37 2.49 39.36 29.04
N ASP A 38 2.98 38.49 28.16
CA ASP A 38 3.52 38.99 26.91
C ASP A 38 2.39 39.63 26.12
N THR A 39 2.78 40.61 25.34
CA THR A 39 1.91 41.68 24.85
C THR A 39 1.78 41.59 23.34
N ASP A 40 1.77 40.37 22.79
CA ASP A 40 1.34 40.08 21.42
C ASP A 40 0.00 39.33 21.47
N ALA A 41 -1.03 40.17 21.49
CA ALA A 41 -2.38 39.75 21.20
C ALA A 41 -2.57 39.61 19.68
N ASP A 42 -2.26 38.43 19.18
CA ASP A 42 -2.83 37.73 18.03
C ASP A 42 -2.61 36.24 18.36
N ALA A 43 -3.56 35.47 18.89
CA ALA A 43 -4.98 35.32 18.57
C ALA A 43 -5.27 34.94 17.11
N ASP A 44 -4.39 34.18 16.49
CA ASP A 44 -4.67 33.28 15.37
C ASP A 44 -4.98 31.92 15.96
N THR A 45 -6.20 31.82 16.51
CA THR A 45 -6.89 30.52 16.50
C THR A 45 -7.64 30.47 15.19
N ASP A 46 -6.92 30.33 14.08
CA ASP A 46 -7.52 29.83 12.86
C ASP A 46 -7.08 28.40 12.60
N SER A 47 -8.03 27.72 11.98
CA SER A 47 -8.10 26.28 11.81
C SER A 47 -7.77 25.91 10.37
N ASP A 48 -6.97 26.74 9.69
CA ASP A 48 -6.47 26.48 8.35
C ASP A 48 -5.20 25.66 8.46
N THR A 49 -5.38 24.40 8.13
CA THR A 49 -4.41 23.71 7.29
C THR A 49 -4.33 24.46 5.95
N ASP A 50 -3.58 25.55 5.88
CA ASP A 50 -3.00 25.99 4.62
C ASP A 50 -1.54 26.40 4.80
N ALA A 51 -0.83 26.30 3.68
CA ALA A 51 0.61 26.41 3.61
C ALA A 51 0.98 27.89 3.51
N ASP A 52 1.14 28.56 4.65
CA ASP A 52 1.89 29.80 4.71
C ASP A 52 3.38 29.48 4.85
N THR A 53 4.03 29.49 3.69
CA THR A 53 5.42 29.93 3.59
C THR A 53 5.45 31.43 3.89
N ASP A 54 5.27 31.82 5.14
CA ASP A 54 5.71 33.13 5.57
C ASP A 54 7.19 33.05 5.98
N ALA A 55 7.87 34.14 5.68
CA ALA A 55 9.32 34.22 5.65
C ALA A 55 9.82 34.86 6.94
N ASP A 56 9.33 34.40 8.09
CA ASP A 56 10.01 34.72 9.32
C ASP A 56 11.27 33.85 9.43
N THR A 57 12.38 34.53 9.63
CA THR A 57 13.73 33.96 9.67
C THR A 57 14.09 33.67 11.12
N ASP A 58 13.10 33.15 11.81
CA ASP A 58 13.20 32.54 13.10
C ASP A 58 13.93 31.20 12.84
N ASP A 59 15.21 31.17 13.22
CA ASP A 59 16.13 30.03 13.10
C ASP A 59 15.75 28.94 14.12
N THR A 60 14.45 28.74 14.36
CA THR A 60 14.00 27.50 14.97
C THR A 60 14.04 26.46 13.88
N ASP A 61 14.93 25.51 14.09
CA ASP A 61 15.16 24.27 13.36
C ASP A 61 13.86 23.45 13.31
N ASP A 62 12.82 23.99 12.66
CA ASP A 62 11.68 23.26 12.16
C ASP A 62 12.22 22.40 11.03
N THR A 63 12.82 21.30 11.43
CA THR A 63 13.02 20.15 10.58
C THR A 63 11.64 19.58 10.22
N ASP A 64 10.86 20.37 9.49
CA ASP A 64 9.71 19.95 8.73
C ASP A 64 10.25 18.95 7.70
N VAL A 65 10.38 17.71 8.17
CA VAL A 65 10.73 16.57 7.36
C VAL A 65 9.56 16.39 6.43
N VAL A 66 9.67 17.01 5.26
CA VAL A 66 8.74 16.80 4.16
C VAL A 66 8.60 15.29 3.98
N PRO A 67 7.40 14.73 4.21
CA PRO A 67 7.24 13.29 4.12
C PRO A 67 7.62 12.84 2.72
N PRO A 68 8.32 11.69 2.59
CA PRO A 68 8.78 11.23 1.30
C PRO A 68 7.60 11.02 0.35
N ALA A 69 7.74 11.53 -0.88
CA ALA A 69 6.72 11.33 -1.91
C ALA A 69 6.60 9.83 -2.24
N LEU A 70 5.36 9.33 -2.22
CA LEU A 70 5.01 7.97 -2.61
C LEU A 70 4.70 7.92 -4.11
N VAL A 71 5.08 6.82 -4.75
CA VAL A 71 4.82 6.56 -6.17
C VAL A 71 4.12 5.24 -6.36
N SER A 72 3.45 5.13 -7.50
CA SER A 72 2.73 3.93 -7.93
C SER A 72 3.56 3.17 -8.96
N PHE A 73 3.34 1.87 -9.08
CA PHE A 73 3.82 1.15 -10.24
C PHE A 73 2.78 0.14 -10.72
N THR A 74 2.70 -0.01 -12.04
CA THR A 74 1.83 -0.99 -12.67
C THR A 74 2.70 -2.08 -13.26
N PHE A 75 2.48 -3.31 -12.83
CA PHE A 75 3.14 -4.48 -13.37
C PHE A 75 2.26 -5.09 -14.47
N ARG A 76 2.79 -5.14 -15.70
CA ARG A 76 2.05 -5.61 -16.87
C ARG A 76 2.65 -6.92 -17.37
N ALA A 77 2.06 -8.02 -16.95
CA ALA A 77 2.41 -9.37 -17.36
C ALA A 77 1.90 -9.63 -18.78
N THR A 78 2.73 -10.19 -19.66
CA THR A 78 2.39 -10.49 -21.07
C THR A 78 2.94 -11.84 -21.50
N GLY A 79 2.27 -12.52 -22.43
CA GLY A 79 2.69 -13.85 -22.91
C GLY A 79 2.23 -15.00 -22.00
N PHE A 80 1.16 -14.79 -21.24
CA PHE A 80 0.58 -15.77 -20.30
C PHE A 80 -0.59 -16.55 -20.94
N GLU A 81 -0.60 -16.74 -22.26
CA GLU A 81 -1.75 -17.34 -22.96
C GLU A 81 -2.05 -18.78 -22.52
N SER A 82 -1.05 -19.52 -22.02
CA SER A 82 -1.24 -20.86 -21.45
C SER A 82 -1.96 -20.85 -20.10
N LEU A 83 -2.02 -19.70 -19.43
CA LEU A 83 -2.57 -19.49 -18.10
C LEU A 83 -3.86 -18.64 -18.13
N GLU A 84 -4.51 -18.56 -19.29
CA GLU A 84 -5.74 -17.80 -19.49
C GLU A 84 -6.85 -18.20 -18.50
N GLY A 85 -7.45 -17.20 -17.86
CA GLY A 85 -8.53 -17.39 -16.90
C GLY A 85 -8.07 -17.76 -15.48
N LEU A 86 -6.76 -17.95 -15.26
CA LEU A 86 -6.18 -18.07 -13.92
C LEU A 86 -5.89 -16.69 -13.32
N THR A 87 -5.69 -16.66 -12.01
CA THR A 87 -5.35 -15.44 -11.27
C THR A 87 -3.85 -15.36 -11.09
N LEU A 88 -3.26 -14.25 -11.52
CA LEU A 88 -1.90 -13.87 -11.17
C LEU A 88 -1.93 -13.11 -9.84
N HIS A 89 -1.16 -13.59 -8.87
CA HIS A 89 -0.95 -12.96 -7.58
C HIS A 89 0.41 -12.28 -7.55
N GLY A 90 0.51 -11.12 -6.89
CA GLY A 90 1.75 -10.37 -6.76
C GLY A 90 1.91 -9.69 -5.39
N GLY A 91 2.98 -10.01 -4.68
CA GLY A 91 3.37 -9.39 -3.41
C GLY A 91 4.59 -8.49 -3.60
N ALA A 92 4.51 -7.26 -3.10
CA ALA A 92 5.58 -6.28 -3.17
C ALA A 92 6.26 -6.12 -1.80
N THR A 93 7.59 -6.18 -1.77
CA THR A 93 8.41 -6.09 -0.55
C THR A 93 9.57 -5.11 -0.78
N ASP A 94 9.80 -4.17 0.15
CA ASP A 94 11.00 -3.31 0.10
C ASP A 94 12.25 -4.14 0.47
N PRO A 95 13.28 -4.25 -0.39
CA PRO A 95 14.49 -5.01 -0.08
C PRO A 95 15.39 -4.33 0.96
N THR A 96 15.26 -3.03 1.17
CA THR A 96 16.04 -2.21 2.09
C THR A 96 15.55 -2.40 3.52
N VAL A 97 14.22 -2.41 3.67
CA VAL A 97 13.53 -2.71 4.91
C VAL A 97 12.57 -3.84 4.57
N PRO A 98 12.85 -5.12 4.93
CA PRO A 98 12.12 -6.30 4.47
C PRO A 98 10.70 -6.34 5.05
N VAL A 99 9.89 -5.41 4.58
CA VAL A 99 8.52 -5.10 4.97
C VAL A 99 7.70 -5.33 3.73
N PHE A 100 6.66 -6.14 3.92
CA PHE A 100 5.63 -6.34 2.94
C PHE A 100 4.87 -5.03 2.75
N LEU A 101 4.84 -4.53 1.52
CA LEU A 101 4.23 -3.26 1.16
C LEU A 101 2.77 -3.47 0.75
N ALA A 102 2.50 -4.43 -0.13
CA ALA A 102 1.16 -4.71 -0.65
C ALA A 102 1.07 -6.06 -1.36
N HIS A 103 -0.16 -6.55 -1.53
CA HIS A 103 -0.51 -7.68 -2.39
C HIS A 103 -1.63 -7.27 -3.33
N GLU A 104 -1.44 -7.58 -4.61
CA GLU A 104 -2.39 -7.36 -5.67
C GLU A 104 -2.64 -8.66 -6.44
N SER A 105 -3.82 -8.77 -7.05
CA SER A 105 -4.14 -9.92 -7.91
C SER A 105 -4.96 -9.49 -9.12
N ALA A 106 -4.76 -10.18 -10.24
CA ALA A 106 -5.48 -9.93 -11.49
C ALA A 106 -5.71 -11.21 -12.27
N VAL A 107 -6.87 -11.32 -12.92
CA VAL A 107 -7.17 -12.43 -13.82
C VAL A 107 -6.45 -12.23 -15.15
N ILE A 108 -5.84 -13.31 -15.65
CA ILE A 108 -5.16 -13.31 -16.95
C ILE A 108 -6.22 -13.37 -18.06
N VAL A 109 -6.25 -12.33 -18.90
CA VAL A 109 -7.18 -12.21 -20.03
C VAL A 109 -6.42 -11.84 -21.31
N GLY A 110 -6.57 -12.65 -22.34
CA GLY A 110 -5.80 -12.54 -23.59
C GLY A 110 -4.29 -12.71 -23.39
N GLY A 111 -3.86 -13.52 -22.41
CA GLY A 111 -2.45 -13.67 -22.04
C GLY A 111 -1.80 -12.44 -21.40
N VAL A 112 -2.62 -11.50 -20.90
CA VAL A 112 -2.19 -10.28 -20.23
C VAL A 112 -2.83 -10.19 -18.84
N ALA A 113 -2.06 -9.74 -17.85
CA ALA A 113 -2.56 -9.35 -16.54
C ALA A 113 -1.88 -8.04 -16.10
N GLU A 114 -2.63 -7.18 -15.41
CA GLU A 114 -2.14 -5.89 -14.89
C GLU A 114 -2.36 -5.83 -13.38
N LEU A 115 -1.27 -5.71 -12.63
CA LEU A 115 -1.29 -5.50 -11.18
C LEU A 115 -0.93 -4.04 -10.89
N VAL A 116 -1.77 -3.34 -10.13
CA VAL A 116 -1.59 -1.90 -9.86
C VAL A 116 -1.26 -1.71 -8.40
N PHE A 117 -0.01 -1.34 -8.12
CA PHE A 117 0.47 -1.04 -6.77
C PHE A 117 0.47 0.48 -6.57
N GLY A 118 -0.58 1.01 -5.93
CA GLY A 118 -0.79 2.45 -5.79
C GLY A 118 -0.14 3.06 -4.55
N GLN A 119 0.72 4.08 -4.73
CA GLN A 119 1.28 4.89 -3.64
C GLN A 119 1.94 4.06 -2.51
N ILE A 120 2.63 2.96 -2.85
CA ILE A 120 3.24 2.07 -1.84
C ILE A 120 4.75 2.24 -1.71
N LEU A 121 5.39 2.92 -2.67
CA LEU A 121 6.84 2.94 -2.79
C LEU A 121 7.37 4.35 -2.63
N THR A 122 8.32 4.53 -1.72
CA THR A 122 9.04 5.78 -1.56
C THR A 122 9.85 6.11 -2.82
N THR A 123 9.77 7.36 -3.27
CA THR A 123 10.59 7.86 -4.39
C THR A 123 12.08 7.56 -4.17
N GLY A 124 12.73 6.94 -5.15
CA GLY A 124 14.14 6.55 -5.10
C GLY A 124 14.40 5.19 -4.45
N HIS A 125 13.37 4.43 -4.05
CA HIS A 125 13.50 3.07 -3.54
C HIS A 125 13.18 2.03 -4.61
N GLY A 126 13.88 0.90 -4.55
CA GLY A 126 13.56 -0.29 -5.34
C GLY A 126 12.59 -1.20 -4.61
N VAL A 127 12.03 -2.18 -5.31
CA VAL A 127 11.08 -3.15 -4.74
C VAL A 127 11.33 -4.55 -5.29
N VAL A 128 11.06 -5.57 -4.49
CA VAL A 128 11.00 -6.96 -4.93
C VAL A 128 9.54 -7.35 -5.09
N VAL A 129 9.15 -7.76 -6.28
CA VAL A 129 7.82 -8.26 -6.58
C VAL A 129 7.90 -9.77 -6.76
N ASP A 130 7.21 -10.46 -5.89
CA ASP A 130 7.05 -11.91 -5.85
C ASP A 130 5.71 -12.25 -6.49
N LEU A 131 5.73 -13.06 -7.55
CA LEU A 131 4.55 -13.36 -8.37
C LEU A 131 4.31 -14.85 -8.37
N TYR A 132 3.05 -15.26 -8.38
CA TYR A 132 2.70 -16.65 -8.67
C TYR A 132 1.32 -16.80 -9.30
N VAL A 133 1.13 -17.93 -9.97
CA VAL A 133 -0.17 -18.42 -10.42
C VAL A 133 -0.42 -19.75 -9.74
N ASP A 134 -1.47 -19.78 -8.92
CA ASP A 134 -1.96 -20.97 -8.23
C ASP A 134 -2.53 -21.97 -9.26
N LEU A 135 -1.79 -23.03 -9.54
CA LEU A 135 -2.15 -24.03 -10.55
C LEU A 135 -2.97 -25.17 -9.98
N ASP A 136 -2.81 -25.49 -8.70
CA ASP A 136 -3.53 -26.59 -8.04
C ASP A 136 -4.78 -26.12 -7.27
N SER A 137 -4.99 -24.80 -7.22
CA SER A 137 -6.13 -24.10 -6.63
C SER A 137 -6.26 -24.28 -5.12
N ASP A 138 -5.13 -24.41 -4.42
CA ASP A 138 -5.10 -24.55 -2.97
C ASP A 138 -5.07 -23.19 -2.21
N GLY A 139 -4.86 -22.10 -2.94
CA GLY A 139 -4.81 -20.72 -2.44
C GLY A 139 -3.49 -20.32 -1.79
N VAL A 140 -2.44 -21.14 -1.91
CA VAL A 140 -1.09 -20.92 -1.37
C VAL A 140 -0.11 -20.76 -2.53
N CYS A 141 1.03 -20.10 -2.28
CA CYS A 141 2.12 -20.08 -3.23
C CYS A 141 3.04 -21.26 -2.97
N ASP A 142 3.08 -22.22 -3.89
CA ASP A 142 3.99 -23.34 -3.85
C ASP A 142 5.17 -23.20 -4.82
N ALA A 143 6.31 -23.78 -4.45
CA ALA A 143 7.47 -23.75 -5.32
C ALA A 143 7.21 -24.60 -6.60
N PRO A 144 7.73 -24.18 -7.77
CA PRO A 144 7.66 -25.00 -8.97
C PRO A 144 8.20 -26.42 -8.72
N PRO A 145 7.52 -27.47 -9.22
CA PRO A 145 6.57 -27.42 -10.32
C PRO A 145 5.08 -27.42 -9.93
N ILE A 146 4.74 -27.16 -8.66
CA ILE A 146 3.34 -27.14 -8.22
C ILE A 146 2.66 -25.90 -8.82
N ASP A 147 3.18 -24.72 -8.50
CA ASP A 147 2.80 -23.45 -9.14
C ASP A 147 3.87 -22.94 -10.09
N GLU A 148 3.49 -21.93 -10.86
CA GLU A 148 4.45 -21.08 -11.53
C GLU A 148 4.68 -19.81 -10.71
N ALA A 149 5.91 -19.63 -10.25
CA ALA A 149 6.31 -18.52 -9.39
C ALA A 149 7.56 -17.80 -9.94
N TRP A 150 7.57 -16.48 -9.83
CA TRP A 150 8.63 -15.60 -10.32
C TRP A 150 9.01 -14.53 -9.32
N ARG A 151 10.25 -14.08 -9.37
CA ARG A 151 10.72 -12.95 -8.57
C ARG A 151 11.30 -11.86 -9.46
N VAL A 152 10.74 -10.67 -9.38
CA VAL A 152 11.21 -9.50 -10.11
C VAL A 152 11.79 -8.49 -9.15
N LYS A 153 12.99 -8.00 -9.46
CA LYS A 153 13.60 -6.87 -8.75
C LYS A 153 13.43 -5.64 -9.61
N LEU A 154 12.86 -4.60 -9.04
CA LEU A 154 12.73 -3.29 -9.66
C LEU A 154 13.77 -2.36 -9.07
N ASP A 155 14.52 -1.72 -9.96
CA ASP A 155 15.43 -0.63 -9.60
C ASP A 155 14.64 0.56 -9.02
N PRO A 156 15.31 1.47 -8.31
CA PRO A 156 14.74 2.72 -7.82
C PRO A 156 13.82 3.42 -8.83
N VAL A 157 12.58 3.66 -8.42
CA VAL A 157 11.59 4.40 -9.21
C VAL A 157 11.41 5.81 -8.66
N TYR A 158 11.22 6.79 -9.57
CA TYR A 158 11.14 8.21 -9.21
C TYR A 158 9.79 8.85 -9.55
N ALA A 159 8.91 8.10 -10.21
CA ALA A 159 7.58 8.52 -10.62
C ALA A 159 6.75 7.27 -10.92
N ASP A 160 5.44 7.48 -11.12
CA ASP A 160 4.54 6.41 -11.56
C ASP A 160 5.07 5.72 -12.81
N THR A 161 5.19 4.39 -12.75
CA THR A 161 5.86 3.62 -13.80
C THR A 161 5.10 2.38 -14.24
N LEU A 162 5.19 2.05 -15.52
CA LEU A 162 4.70 0.81 -16.09
C LEU A 162 5.89 -0.16 -16.28
N VAL A 163 5.81 -1.30 -15.60
CA VAL A 163 6.83 -2.35 -15.64
C VAL A 163 6.34 -3.48 -16.56
N PRO A 164 6.90 -3.62 -17.77
CA PRO A 164 6.57 -4.74 -18.64
C PRO A 164 7.24 -6.03 -18.13
N PHE A 165 6.47 -7.11 -18.05
CA PHE A 165 6.97 -8.42 -17.66
C PHE A 165 6.49 -9.51 -18.64
N PRO A 166 7.32 -9.89 -19.61
CA PRO A 166 7.01 -11.01 -20.48
C PRO A 166 7.26 -12.33 -19.74
N TYR A 167 6.38 -13.31 -19.96
CA TYR A 167 6.47 -14.67 -19.43
C TYR A 167 7.85 -15.32 -19.63
N ALA A 168 8.49 -15.04 -20.78
CA ALA A 168 9.79 -15.59 -21.13
C ALA A 168 10.98 -15.05 -20.30
N LEU A 169 10.83 -13.95 -19.58
CA LEU A 169 11.90 -13.35 -18.76
C LEU A 169 11.88 -13.87 -17.31
N GLY A 170 11.41 -15.10 -17.09
CA GLY A 170 11.29 -15.74 -15.78
C GLY A 170 12.60 -15.74 -14.98
N ASN A 171 12.82 -14.67 -14.24
CA ASN A 171 13.98 -14.52 -13.39
C ASN A 171 13.64 -15.12 -12.04
N GLU A 172 14.31 -16.23 -11.76
CA GLU A 172 14.31 -17.03 -10.53
C GLU A 172 12.96 -17.67 -10.11
N PRO A 173 12.89 -19.01 -10.02
CA PRO A 173 11.69 -19.75 -9.57
C PRO A 173 11.45 -19.64 -8.05
N ARG A 174 11.61 -18.46 -7.46
CA ARG A 174 11.58 -18.20 -6.01
C ARG A 174 10.56 -17.13 -5.60
N GLY A 175 9.44 -17.05 -6.32
CA GLY A 175 8.40 -16.04 -6.11
C GLY A 175 7.54 -16.19 -4.85
N CYS A 176 7.74 -17.22 -4.01
CA CYS A 176 6.82 -17.48 -2.88
C CYS A 176 7.25 -16.91 -1.51
N ASN A 177 8.22 -15.98 -1.42
CA ASN A 177 8.67 -15.53 -0.09
C ASN A 177 7.89 -14.34 0.48
N SER A 178 7.03 -13.70 -0.31
CA SER A 178 6.23 -12.55 0.11
C SER A 178 4.77 -12.91 0.45
N PHE A 179 4.43 -14.19 0.47
CA PHE A 179 3.09 -14.74 0.75
C PHE A 179 3.09 -15.62 2.00
#